data_AF-A0A5M5BU68-F1
#
_entry.id   AF-A0A5M5BU68-F1
#
_cell.length_a   1.000
_cell.length_b   1.000
_cell.length_c   1.000
_cell.angle_alpha   90.00
_cell.angle_beta   90.00
_cell.angle_gamma   90.00
#
_symmetry.space_group_name_H-M   'P 1'
#
loop_
_entity.id
_entity.type
_entity.pdbx_description
1 polymer ?
#
loop_
_entity_poly.entity_id
_entity_poly.type
_entity_poly.pdbx_seq_one_letter_code
_entity_poly.pdbx_strand_id
1 'polypeptide(L)'
;EFCRKFKYFPVPVDSALKILTQAGYLEYTDEQDNASRILFTIRRDELYKLREMGTEAEVLIQTILRSYTGVFTDYAYISEATLSIRTGLTREQIYNILVTLTKRRIVDYIPHKKTPYIIYTRERQELRFVHIPPSVYEERKARYEARIKAMEEYVTSENVCRSRMLLRYFGEKNEHNCGQCDVCLSHRATGALTENSFDFEELKKKISELLTQKPLTPVEIADKIEAEKESISEVIQYLLEEGEWKMQDGMIHISK
;
A
#
# COMPACT_ATOMS: atom_id res chain seq x y z
N GLU A 1 2.01 -32.19 -10.47
CA GLU A 1 2.37 -33.40 -11.24
C GLU A 1 3.67 -33.24 -12.05
N PHE A 2 3.79 -32.20 -12.88
CA PHE A 2 4.99 -31.89 -13.66
C PHE A 2 6.29 -31.92 -12.84
N CYS A 3 6.36 -31.17 -11.73
CA CYS A 3 7.54 -31.12 -10.85
C CYS A 3 7.95 -32.51 -10.33
N ARG A 4 6.97 -33.36 -10.00
CA ARG A 4 7.22 -34.74 -9.54
C ARG A 4 7.77 -35.62 -10.67
N LYS A 5 7.22 -35.50 -11.88
CA LYS A 5 7.64 -36.28 -13.06
C LYS A 5 9.07 -35.96 -13.49
N PHE A 6 9.41 -34.67 -13.49
CA PHE A 6 10.72 -34.18 -13.94
C PHE A 6 11.72 -33.93 -12.81
N LYS A 7 11.36 -34.25 -11.56
CA LYS A 7 12.18 -34.04 -10.35
C LYS A 7 12.66 -32.60 -10.18
N TYR A 8 11.80 -31.63 -10.52
CA TYR A 8 12.07 -30.22 -10.32
C TYR A 8 11.46 -29.71 -9.02
N PHE A 9 12.09 -28.69 -8.44
CA PHE A 9 11.53 -27.98 -7.28
C PHE A 9 10.42 -27.03 -7.74
N PRO A 10 9.27 -26.98 -7.04
CA PRO A 10 8.13 -26.14 -7.44
C PRO A 10 8.46 -24.65 -7.57
N VAL A 11 9.23 -24.08 -6.64
CA VAL A 11 9.52 -22.64 -6.61
C VAL A 11 10.36 -22.18 -7.81
N PRO A 12 11.47 -22.85 -8.17
CA PRO A 12 12.19 -22.54 -9.42
C PRO A 12 11.36 -22.74 -10.69
N VAL A 13 10.51 -23.77 -10.72
CA VAL A 13 9.65 -24.04 -11.89
C VAL A 13 8.62 -22.92 -12.08
N ASP A 14 7.94 -22.53 -11.02
CA ASP A 14 7.00 -21.39 -11.03
C ASP A 14 7.68 -20.12 -11.55
N SER A 15 8.86 -19.80 -11.02
CA SER A 15 9.66 -18.65 -11.44
C SER A 15 10.08 -18.74 -12.91
N ALA A 16 10.54 -19.92 -13.35
CA ALA A 16 10.94 -20.15 -14.74
C ALA A 16 9.76 -20.02 -15.71
N LEU A 17 8.58 -20.55 -15.34
CA LEU A 17 7.36 -20.41 -16.14
C LEU A 17 6.95 -18.94 -16.26
N LYS A 18 7.04 -18.15 -15.18
CA LYS A 18 6.78 -16.69 -15.22
C LYS A 18 7.75 -15.94 -16.14
N ILE A 19 9.03 -16.30 -16.12
CA ILE A 19 10.02 -15.72 -17.04
C ILE A 19 9.68 -16.08 -18.50
N LEU A 20 9.33 -17.34 -18.76
CA LEU A 20 8.93 -17.78 -20.09
C LEU A 20 7.63 -17.11 -20.57
N THR A 21 6.69 -16.84 -19.66
CA THR A 21 5.48 -16.04 -19.96
C THR A 21 5.84 -14.63 -20.39
N GLN A 22 6.73 -13.97 -19.65
CA GLN A 22 7.15 -12.60 -19.95
C GLN A 22 7.97 -12.51 -21.24
N ALA A 23 8.75 -13.54 -21.56
CA ALA A 23 9.43 -13.68 -22.85
C ALA A 23 8.47 -14.09 -23.99
N GLY A 24 7.19 -14.36 -23.69
CA GLY A 24 6.11 -14.68 -24.63
C GLY A 24 6.10 -16.13 -25.13
N TYR A 25 6.85 -17.05 -24.52
CA TYR A 25 7.00 -18.44 -25.00
C TYR A 25 5.80 -19.32 -24.72
N LEU A 26 5.10 -18.99 -23.65
CA LEU A 26 3.90 -19.66 -23.18
C LEU A 26 3.08 -18.64 -22.40
N GLU A 27 1.87 -18.99 -22.02
CA GLU A 27 1.15 -18.28 -20.96
C GLU A 27 1.00 -19.24 -19.79
N TYR A 28 1.48 -18.81 -18.63
CA TYR A 28 1.32 -19.52 -17.38
C TYR A 28 0.29 -18.79 -16.53
N THR A 29 -0.81 -19.49 -16.21
CA THR A 29 -1.88 -18.95 -15.38
C THR A 29 -1.71 -19.43 -13.95
N ASP A 30 -1.47 -18.49 -13.03
CA ASP A 30 -1.33 -18.76 -11.60
C ASP A 30 -2.69 -19.08 -10.95
N GLU A 31 -2.66 -19.67 -9.74
CA GLU A 31 -3.87 -19.92 -8.95
C GLU A 31 -4.68 -18.63 -8.63
N GLN A 32 -4.03 -17.46 -8.57
CA GLN A 32 -4.71 -16.18 -8.31
C GLN A 32 -5.65 -15.75 -9.44
N ASP A 33 -5.29 -16.01 -10.70
CA ASP A 33 -6.15 -15.74 -11.87
C ASP A 33 -7.34 -16.71 -11.98
N ASN A 34 -7.29 -17.78 -11.19
CA ASN A 34 -8.34 -18.79 -11.10
C ASN A 34 -9.27 -18.58 -9.89
N ALA A 35 -9.25 -17.40 -9.26
CA ALA A 35 -10.27 -17.04 -8.28
C ALA A 35 -11.69 -17.17 -8.88
N SER A 36 -12.63 -17.64 -8.05
CA SER A 36 -14.03 -17.75 -8.45
C SER A 36 -14.55 -16.38 -8.89
N ARG A 37 -15.24 -16.32 -10.02
CA ARG A 37 -15.78 -15.08 -10.58
C ARG A 37 -17.29 -15.16 -10.66
N ILE A 38 -17.96 -14.03 -10.39
CA ILE A 38 -19.41 -13.94 -10.48
C ILE A 38 -19.83 -12.64 -11.17
N LEU A 39 -20.87 -12.72 -12.00
CA LEU A 39 -21.57 -11.59 -12.59
C LEU A 39 -23.07 -11.83 -12.45
N PHE A 40 -23.83 -10.90 -11.89
CA PHE A 40 -25.29 -10.97 -11.88
C PHE A 40 -25.82 -10.64 -13.28
N THR A 41 -26.52 -11.59 -13.89
CA THR A 41 -27.09 -11.46 -15.23
C THR A 41 -28.48 -10.83 -15.22
N ILE A 42 -29.11 -10.75 -14.05
CA ILE A 42 -30.42 -10.13 -13.84
C ILE A 42 -30.31 -8.68 -13.39
N ARG A 43 -31.39 -7.92 -13.57
CA ARG A 43 -31.45 -6.54 -13.09
C ARG A 43 -31.70 -6.51 -11.58
N ARG A 44 -31.26 -5.43 -10.93
CA ARG A 44 -31.32 -5.27 -9.45
C ARG A 44 -32.76 -5.37 -8.89
N ASP A 45 -33.74 -4.94 -9.65
CA ASP A 45 -35.17 -4.98 -9.32
C ASP A 45 -35.76 -6.40 -9.37
N GLU A 46 -35.18 -7.29 -10.18
CA GLU A 46 -35.62 -8.69 -10.30
C GLU A 46 -35.16 -9.55 -9.13
N LEU A 47 -34.08 -9.16 -8.45
CA LEU A 47 -33.59 -9.86 -7.25
C LEU A 47 -34.63 -9.94 -6.14
N TYR A 48 -35.47 -8.91 -5.98
CA TYR A 48 -36.51 -8.89 -4.95
C TYR A 48 -37.60 -9.93 -5.18
N LYS A 49 -37.73 -10.44 -6.41
CA LYS A 49 -38.69 -11.49 -6.78
C LYS A 49 -38.15 -12.90 -6.52
N LEU A 50 -36.87 -13.04 -6.18
CA LEU A 50 -36.20 -14.33 -5.96
C LEU A 50 -36.41 -14.91 -4.55
N ARG A 51 -37.37 -14.41 -3.78
CA ARG A 51 -37.64 -14.86 -2.38
C ARG A 51 -38.08 -16.33 -2.27
N GLU A 52 -38.35 -16.99 -3.38
CA GLU A 52 -38.72 -18.42 -3.42
C GLU A 52 -37.51 -19.37 -3.48
N MET A 53 -36.27 -18.87 -3.40
CA MET A 53 -35.06 -19.66 -3.65
C MET A 53 -34.48 -20.39 -2.42
N GLY A 54 -35.16 -20.32 -1.28
CA GLY A 54 -34.69 -20.90 -0.02
C GLY A 54 -33.75 -19.97 0.76
N THR A 55 -33.71 -20.17 2.08
CA THR A 55 -33.01 -19.30 3.03
C THR A 55 -31.50 -19.25 2.80
N GLU A 56 -30.88 -20.40 2.48
CA GLU A 56 -29.42 -20.48 2.24
C GLU A 56 -28.99 -19.67 1.02
N ALA A 57 -29.77 -19.72 -0.07
CA ALA A 57 -29.48 -18.96 -1.29
C ALA A 57 -29.64 -17.46 -1.06
N GLU A 58 -30.67 -17.04 -0.32
CA GLU A 58 -30.89 -15.64 0.02
C GLU A 58 -29.74 -15.08 0.88
N VAL A 59 -29.31 -15.83 1.90
CA VAL A 59 -28.16 -15.48 2.74
C VAL A 59 -26.89 -15.33 1.89
N LEU A 60 -26.63 -16.25 0.97
CA LEU A 60 -25.45 -16.18 0.10
C LEU A 60 -25.49 -14.96 -0.83
N ILE A 61 -26.62 -14.72 -1.51
CA ILE A 61 -26.81 -13.58 -2.41
C ILE A 61 -26.59 -12.26 -1.66
N GLN A 62 -27.25 -12.08 -0.51
CA GLN A 62 -27.12 -10.88 0.30
C GLN A 62 -25.68 -10.67 0.79
N THR A 63 -25.00 -11.75 1.14
CA THR A 63 -23.59 -11.68 1.57
C THR A 63 -22.70 -11.27 0.41
N ILE A 64 -22.93 -11.79 -0.80
CA ILE A 64 -22.17 -11.40 -2.00
C ILE A 64 -22.38 -9.91 -2.29
N LEU A 65 -23.63 -9.44 -2.30
CA LEU A 65 -23.96 -8.02 -2.56
C LEU A 65 -23.36 -7.05 -1.55
N ARG A 66 -23.18 -7.48 -0.29
CA ARG A 66 -22.54 -6.68 0.77
C ARG A 66 -21.02 -6.76 0.75
N SER A 67 -20.46 -7.85 0.22
CA SER A 67 -19.02 -8.16 0.30
C SER A 67 -18.24 -7.75 -0.94
N TYR A 68 -18.89 -7.73 -2.10
CA TYR A 68 -18.26 -7.51 -3.39
C TYR A 68 -19.02 -6.43 -4.15
N THR A 69 -18.28 -5.45 -4.67
CA THR A 69 -18.82 -4.34 -5.45
C THR A 69 -18.74 -4.65 -6.94
N GLY A 70 -19.51 -3.94 -7.77
CA GLY A 70 -19.45 -4.09 -9.24
C GLY A 70 -20.03 -5.40 -9.79
N VAL A 71 -20.66 -6.23 -8.97
CA VAL A 71 -21.16 -7.57 -9.37
C VAL A 71 -22.25 -7.56 -10.45
N PHE A 72 -22.82 -6.41 -10.81
CA PHE A 72 -23.81 -6.26 -11.89
C PHE A 72 -23.24 -5.63 -13.17
N THR A 73 -22.03 -5.07 -13.10
CA THR A 73 -21.41 -4.33 -14.21
C THR A 73 -20.35 -5.16 -14.92
N ASP A 74 -19.56 -5.92 -14.18
CA ASP A 74 -18.51 -6.80 -14.71
C ASP A 74 -18.28 -7.98 -13.74
N TYR A 75 -17.46 -8.96 -14.14
CA TYR A 75 -17.09 -10.06 -13.28
C TYR A 75 -16.35 -9.57 -12.03
N ALA A 76 -16.92 -9.87 -10.87
CA ALA A 76 -16.27 -9.67 -9.59
C ALA A 76 -15.58 -10.95 -9.14
N TYR A 77 -14.33 -10.81 -8.68
CA TYR A 77 -13.61 -11.90 -8.02
C TYR A 77 -14.15 -12.13 -6.61
N ILE A 78 -14.53 -13.37 -6.32
CA ILE A 78 -15.10 -13.79 -5.04
C ILE A 78 -14.26 -14.90 -4.40
N SER A 79 -14.19 -14.85 -3.06
CA SER A 79 -13.60 -15.89 -2.23
C SER A 79 -14.69 -16.74 -1.60
N GLU A 80 -14.81 -18.00 -2.04
CA GLU A 80 -15.70 -19.00 -1.43
C GLU A 80 -15.34 -19.28 0.03
N ALA A 81 -14.06 -19.17 0.38
CA ALA A 81 -13.59 -19.33 1.76
C ALA A 81 -14.16 -18.21 2.67
N THR A 82 -14.11 -16.97 2.20
CA THR A 82 -14.64 -15.81 2.93
C THR A 82 -16.17 -15.87 3.00
N LEU A 83 -16.83 -16.28 1.92
CA LEU A 83 -18.28 -16.49 1.90
C LEU A 83 -18.70 -17.59 2.88
N SER A 84 -17.96 -18.68 2.98
CA SER A 84 -18.21 -19.76 3.94
C SER A 84 -18.19 -19.26 5.38
N ILE A 85 -17.18 -18.47 5.75
CA ILE A 85 -17.07 -17.88 7.10
C ILE A 85 -18.24 -16.93 7.40
N ARG A 86 -18.64 -16.10 6.43
CA ARG A 86 -19.69 -15.08 6.62
C ARG A 86 -21.11 -15.64 6.61
N THR A 87 -21.35 -16.71 5.86
CA THR A 87 -22.68 -17.31 5.70
C THR A 87 -22.91 -18.50 6.63
N GLY A 88 -21.84 -19.11 7.16
CA GLY A 88 -21.91 -20.39 7.88
C GLY A 88 -22.11 -21.60 6.98
N LEU A 89 -22.21 -21.41 5.65
CA LEU A 89 -22.37 -22.48 4.68
C LEU A 89 -21.03 -23.16 4.38
N THR A 90 -21.05 -24.45 4.10
CA THR A 90 -19.87 -25.16 3.60
C THR A 90 -19.52 -24.72 2.17
N ARG A 91 -18.26 -24.91 1.77
CA ARG A 91 -17.82 -24.62 0.39
C ARG A 91 -18.63 -25.38 -0.65
N GLU A 92 -18.99 -26.63 -0.36
CA GLU A 92 -19.79 -27.46 -1.25
C GLU A 92 -21.21 -26.91 -1.42
N GLN A 93 -21.85 -26.47 -0.33
CA GLN A 93 -23.17 -25.80 -0.40
C GLN A 93 -23.09 -24.51 -1.23
N ILE A 94 -22.08 -23.67 -0.98
CA ILE A 94 -21.89 -22.42 -1.74
C ILE A 94 -21.74 -22.73 -3.24
N TYR A 95 -20.87 -23.68 -3.59
CA TYR A 95 -20.68 -24.11 -4.97
C TYR A 95 -22.00 -24.58 -5.60
N ASN A 96 -22.75 -25.45 -4.92
CA ASN A 96 -24.02 -25.99 -5.42
C ASN A 96 -25.10 -24.90 -5.59
N ILE A 97 -25.18 -23.94 -4.67
CA ILE A 97 -26.10 -22.80 -4.76
C ILE A 97 -25.72 -21.93 -5.96
N LEU A 98 -24.44 -21.59 -6.12
CA LEU A 98 -23.96 -20.77 -7.24
C LEU A 98 -24.22 -21.45 -8.59
N VAL A 99 -23.93 -22.75 -8.72
CA VAL A 99 -24.26 -23.54 -9.91
C VAL A 99 -25.76 -23.54 -10.18
N THR A 100 -26.59 -23.62 -9.15
CA THR A 100 -28.06 -23.57 -9.29
C THR A 100 -28.52 -22.19 -9.76
N LEU A 101 -27.93 -21.12 -9.24
CA LEU A 101 -28.20 -19.74 -9.68
C LEU A 101 -27.79 -19.54 -11.15
N THR A 102 -26.68 -20.16 -11.59
CA THR A 102 -26.25 -20.15 -12.99
C THR A 102 -27.23 -20.86 -13.92
N LYS A 103 -27.70 -22.05 -13.53
CA LYS A 103 -28.72 -22.78 -14.29
C LYS A 103 -30.01 -21.97 -14.46
N ARG A 104 -30.35 -21.16 -13.45
CA ARG A 104 -31.51 -20.26 -13.48
C ARG A 104 -31.25 -18.91 -14.16
N ARG A 105 -30.05 -18.70 -14.71
CA ARG A 105 -29.61 -17.43 -15.35
C ARG A 105 -29.73 -16.21 -14.43
N ILE A 106 -29.51 -16.39 -13.13
CA ILE A 106 -29.51 -15.32 -12.14
C ILE A 106 -28.10 -14.72 -12.00
N VAL A 107 -27.09 -15.59 -12.05
CA VAL A 107 -25.69 -15.20 -12.06
C VAL A 107 -24.96 -16.00 -13.14
N ASP A 108 -23.93 -15.43 -13.71
CA ASP A 108 -22.88 -16.19 -14.37
C ASP A 108 -21.77 -16.44 -13.33
N TYR A 109 -21.44 -17.71 -13.12
CA TYR A 109 -20.49 -18.15 -12.11
C TYR A 109 -19.40 -18.99 -12.76
N ILE A 110 -18.17 -18.55 -12.62
CA ILE A 110 -16.98 -19.26 -13.07
C ILE A 110 -16.28 -19.79 -11.82
N PRO A 111 -16.31 -21.12 -11.58
CA PRO A 111 -15.75 -21.70 -10.37
C PRO A 111 -14.23 -21.67 -10.34
N HIS A 112 -13.69 -21.66 -9.13
CA HIS A 112 -12.26 -21.66 -8.89
C HIS A 112 -11.58 -22.90 -9.48
N LYS A 113 -10.59 -22.70 -10.35
CA LYS A 113 -9.75 -23.79 -10.86
C LYS A 113 -8.42 -23.83 -10.10
N LYS A 114 -8.21 -24.86 -9.28
CA LYS A 114 -6.94 -25.05 -8.55
C LYS A 114 -5.77 -25.45 -9.46
N THR A 115 -6.03 -25.78 -10.72
CA THR A 115 -4.99 -26.32 -11.59
C THR A 115 -4.41 -25.19 -12.43
N PRO A 116 -3.17 -24.75 -12.16
CA PRO A 116 -2.48 -23.86 -13.08
C PRO A 116 -2.30 -24.60 -14.41
N TYR A 117 -2.45 -23.88 -15.51
CA TYR A 117 -2.31 -24.43 -16.84
C TYR A 117 -1.35 -23.59 -17.66
N ILE A 118 -0.81 -24.21 -18.70
CA ILE A 118 0.16 -23.62 -19.61
C ILE A 118 -0.49 -23.60 -20.98
N ILE A 119 -0.59 -22.42 -21.58
CA ILE A 119 -0.96 -22.26 -22.99
C ILE A 119 0.33 -22.13 -23.79
N TYR A 120 0.50 -22.98 -24.79
CA TYR A 120 1.60 -22.83 -25.75
C TYR A 120 1.17 -21.87 -26.84
N THR A 121 1.75 -20.67 -26.84
CA THR A 121 1.40 -19.59 -27.79
C THR A 121 2.12 -19.76 -29.13
N ARG A 122 3.11 -20.65 -29.20
CA ARG A 122 3.94 -20.91 -30.38
C ARG A 122 4.37 -22.37 -30.46
N GLU A 123 4.83 -22.74 -31.64
CA GLU A 123 5.42 -24.05 -31.90
C GLU A 123 6.67 -24.29 -31.04
N ARG A 124 7.01 -25.57 -30.86
CA ARG A 124 8.18 -25.98 -30.09
C ARG A 124 9.46 -25.40 -30.71
N GLN A 125 10.06 -24.44 -30.02
CA GLN A 125 11.36 -23.88 -30.39
C GLN A 125 12.50 -24.78 -29.90
N GLU A 126 13.53 -24.94 -30.73
CA GLU A 126 14.79 -25.52 -30.29
C GLU A 126 15.50 -24.59 -29.31
N LEU A 127 16.30 -25.13 -28.40
CA LEU A 127 16.95 -24.37 -27.33
C LEU A 127 17.79 -23.20 -27.85
N ARG A 128 18.46 -23.36 -29.00
CA ARG A 128 19.27 -22.30 -29.66
C ARG A 128 18.46 -21.08 -30.11
N PHE A 129 17.14 -21.21 -30.26
CA PHE A 129 16.22 -20.14 -30.64
C PHE A 129 15.45 -19.59 -29.43
N VAL A 130 15.67 -20.14 -28.23
CA VAL A 130 15.13 -19.59 -26.98
C VAL A 130 16.02 -18.43 -26.56
N HIS A 131 15.49 -17.22 -26.66
CA HIS A 131 16.14 -15.98 -26.28
C HIS A 131 15.31 -15.30 -25.19
N ILE A 132 15.92 -15.07 -24.03
CA ILE A 132 15.34 -14.31 -22.93
C ILE A 132 16.03 -12.93 -22.99
N PRO A 133 15.34 -11.87 -23.43
CA PRO A 133 15.95 -10.56 -23.54
C PRO A 133 16.24 -9.98 -22.15
N PRO A 134 17.27 -9.11 -22.00
CA PRO A 134 17.64 -8.51 -20.72
C PRO A 134 16.50 -7.80 -19.98
N SER A 135 15.56 -7.22 -20.72
CA SER A 135 14.38 -6.55 -20.18
C SER A 135 13.42 -7.47 -19.43
N VAL A 136 13.43 -8.77 -19.73
CA VAL A 136 12.60 -9.77 -19.07
C VAL A 136 13.15 -10.14 -17.69
N TYR A 137 14.47 -10.24 -17.52
CA TYR A 137 15.07 -10.72 -16.28
C TYR A 137 16.14 -9.79 -15.70
N GLU A 138 17.22 -9.54 -16.42
CA GLU A 138 18.41 -8.83 -15.93
C GLU A 138 18.11 -7.40 -15.47
N GLU A 139 17.39 -6.62 -16.27
CA GLU A 139 17.00 -5.24 -15.91
C GLU A 139 16.03 -5.21 -14.73
N ARG A 140 15.15 -6.21 -14.62
CA ARG A 140 14.21 -6.34 -13.49
C ARG A 140 14.94 -6.71 -12.22
N LYS A 141 15.89 -7.64 -12.31
CA LYS A 141 16.77 -8.02 -11.21
C LYS A 141 17.56 -6.81 -10.72
N ALA A 142 18.18 -6.06 -11.62
CA ALA A 142 18.93 -4.84 -11.27
C ALA A 142 18.05 -3.80 -10.56
N ARG A 143 16.83 -3.56 -11.04
CA ARG A 143 15.87 -2.68 -10.35
C ARG A 143 15.46 -3.21 -8.99
N TYR A 144 15.24 -4.52 -8.85
CA TYR A 144 14.87 -5.13 -7.57
C TYR A 144 16.01 -5.02 -6.55
N GLU A 145 17.24 -5.33 -6.97
CA GLU A 145 18.44 -5.14 -6.15
C GLU A 145 18.63 -3.67 -5.73
N ALA A 146 18.40 -2.72 -6.64
CA ALA A 146 18.45 -1.30 -6.31
C ALA A 146 17.41 -0.91 -5.24
N ARG A 147 16.19 -1.46 -5.32
CA ARG A 147 15.15 -1.24 -4.31
C ARG A 147 15.50 -1.82 -2.95
N ILE A 148 16.10 -3.01 -2.91
CA ILE A 148 16.58 -3.62 -1.67
C ILE A 148 17.67 -2.75 -1.06
N LYS A 149 18.68 -2.35 -1.84
CA LYS A 149 19.76 -1.47 -1.38
C LYS A 149 19.24 -0.14 -0.84
N ALA A 150 18.26 0.46 -1.51
CA ALA A 150 17.63 1.69 -1.04
C ALA A 150 16.91 1.51 0.31
N MET A 151 16.27 0.35 0.52
CA MET A 151 15.66 0.01 1.80
C MET A 151 16.72 -0.26 2.89
N GLU A 152 17.79 -0.98 2.56
CA GLU A 152 18.92 -1.19 3.47
C GLU A 152 19.53 0.15 3.89
N GLU A 153 19.80 1.05 2.94
CA GLU A 153 20.28 2.40 3.21
C GLU A 153 19.29 3.17 4.09
N TYR A 154 17.99 3.09 3.78
CA TYR A 154 16.93 3.73 4.58
C TYR A 154 16.89 3.26 6.02
N VAL A 155 17.22 2.00 6.33
CA VAL A 155 17.23 1.50 7.71
C VAL A 155 18.57 1.75 8.40
N THR A 156 19.68 1.69 7.68
CA THR A 156 21.04 1.74 8.25
C THR A 156 21.65 3.14 8.32
N SER A 157 21.15 4.10 7.54
CA SER A 157 21.61 5.49 7.60
C SER A 157 21.33 6.10 8.98
N GLU A 158 22.31 6.73 9.60
CA GLU A 158 22.17 7.41 10.90
C GLU A 158 22.35 8.93 10.79
N ASN A 159 22.68 9.42 9.59
CA ASN A 159 23.12 10.80 9.36
C ASN A 159 22.29 11.57 8.33
N VAL A 160 21.34 10.92 7.68
CA VAL A 160 20.46 11.56 6.69
C VAL A 160 19.02 11.49 7.17
N CYS A 161 18.31 12.62 7.12
CA CYS A 161 16.90 12.70 7.46
C CYS A 161 16.07 11.68 6.65
N ARG A 162 15.27 10.86 7.35
CA ARG A 162 14.42 9.82 6.74
C ARG A 162 13.47 10.37 5.68
N SER A 163 12.86 11.52 5.94
CA SER A 163 11.93 12.16 4.99
C SER A 163 12.63 12.54 3.69
N ARG A 164 13.85 13.10 3.76
CA ARG A 164 14.65 13.42 2.57
C ARG A 164 15.02 12.16 1.78
N MET A 165 15.35 11.07 2.47
CA MET A 165 15.63 9.78 1.82
C MET A 165 14.42 9.25 1.06
N LEU A 166 13.23 9.31 1.67
CA LEU A 166 11.98 8.89 1.04
C LEU A 166 11.65 9.74 -0.19
N LEU A 167 11.73 11.07 -0.06
CA LEU A 167 11.47 12.00 -1.17
C LEU A 167 12.43 11.71 -2.34
N ARG A 168 13.73 11.56 -2.07
CA ARG A 168 14.73 11.22 -3.09
C ARG A 168 14.41 9.89 -3.78
N TYR A 169 13.97 8.87 -3.04
CA TYR A 169 13.59 7.58 -3.60
C TYR A 169 12.42 7.68 -4.59
N PHE A 170 11.45 8.58 -4.32
CA PHE A 170 10.33 8.85 -5.23
C PHE A 170 10.65 9.90 -6.32
N GLY A 171 11.89 10.38 -6.39
CA GLY A 171 12.34 11.38 -7.38
C GLY A 171 12.05 12.82 -7.00
N GLU A 172 11.61 13.06 -5.77
CA GLU A 172 11.34 14.39 -5.21
C GLU A 172 12.61 14.95 -4.54
N LYS A 173 12.77 16.28 -4.60
CA LYS A 173 13.90 16.97 -3.97
C LYS A 173 13.41 17.75 -2.76
N ASN A 174 14.14 17.62 -1.66
CA ASN A 174 13.95 18.46 -0.48
C ASN A 174 15.31 18.76 0.15
N GLU A 175 15.57 20.04 0.35
CA GLU A 175 16.81 20.55 0.92
C GLU A 175 16.76 20.52 2.45
N HIS A 176 15.55 20.52 3.03
CA HIS A 176 15.35 20.67 4.47
C HIS A 176 15.19 19.33 5.18
N ASN A 177 15.80 19.23 6.37
CA ASN A 177 15.59 18.13 7.29
C ASN A 177 14.22 18.28 7.96
N CYS A 178 13.46 17.18 8.12
CA CYS A 178 12.07 17.26 8.60
C CYS A 178 11.90 17.57 10.09
N GLY A 179 12.97 17.60 10.89
CA GLY A 179 12.93 17.87 12.33
C GLY A 179 12.32 16.78 13.23
N GLN A 180 11.52 15.86 12.66
CA GLN A 180 10.68 14.91 13.41
C GLN A 180 11.08 13.43 13.31
N CYS A 181 12.03 13.06 12.44
CA CYS A 181 12.49 11.67 12.32
C CYS A 181 13.56 11.31 13.36
N ASP A 182 13.77 10.01 13.58
CA ASP A 182 14.77 9.45 14.50
C ASP A 182 16.17 10.07 14.31
N VAL A 183 16.61 10.23 13.07
CA VAL A 183 17.88 10.89 12.75
C VAL A 183 17.88 12.38 13.11
N CYS A 184 16.82 13.12 12.77
CA CYS A 184 16.77 14.55 13.12
C CYS A 184 16.75 14.76 14.64
N LEU A 185 16.05 13.89 15.37
CA LEU A 185 15.96 13.93 16.83
C LEU A 185 17.30 13.57 17.49
N SER A 186 18.03 12.57 16.97
CA SER A 186 19.35 12.19 17.50
C SER A 186 20.41 13.27 17.29
N HIS A 187 20.40 13.94 16.13
CA HIS A 187 21.29 15.08 15.84
C HIS A 187 20.96 16.29 16.71
N ARG A 188 19.68 16.50 17.04
CA ARG A 188 19.26 17.55 18.00
C ARG A 188 19.76 17.26 19.41
N ALA A 189 19.68 16.02 19.87
CA ALA A 189 20.12 15.62 21.20
C ALA A 189 21.65 15.68 21.41
N THR A 190 22.42 15.58 20.34
CA THR A 190 23.90 15.53 20.37
C THR A 190 24.57 16.88 20.08
N GLY A 191 23.80 17.94 19.83
CA GLY A 191 24.33 19.28 19.50
C GLY A 191 25.09 19.34 18.17
N ALA A 192 25.06 18.28 17.37
CA ALA A 192 25.72 18.16 16.08
C ALA A 192 24.79 18.65 14.96
N LEU A 193 24.33 19.89 15.06
CA LEU A 193 23.70 20.59 13.93
C LEU A 193 24.71 21.60 13.40
N THR A 194 25.53 21.16 12.46
CA THR A 194 26.22 22.08 11.55
C THR A 194 25.27 22.48 10.43
N GLU A 195 25.16 23.80 10.24
CA GLU A 195 24.63 24.59 9.11
C GLU A 195 23.27 25.28 9.25
N ASN A 196 22.31 24.83 10.08
CA ASN A 196 21.08 25.60 10.38
C ASN A 196 20.87 25.90 11.88
N SER A 197 21.85 25.62 12.74
CA SER A 197 21.78 25.87 14.19
C SER A 197 21.91 27.33 14.60
N PHE A 198 22.12 28.25 13.65
CA PHE A 198 22.19 29.67 13.97
C PHE A 198 20.84 30.27 14.36
N ASP A 199 19.71 29.62 14.04
CA ASP A 199 18.41 30.26 14.23
C ASP A 199 17.57 29.71 15.39
N PHE A 200 17.61 28.40 15.72
CA PHE A 200 16.66 27.87 16.72
C PHE A 200 16.93 28.38 18.15
N GLU A 201 18.16 28.28 18.64
CA GLU A 201 18.53 28.70 20.00
C GLU A 201 18.45 30.23 20.14
N GLU A 202 18.84 30.96 19.09
CA GLU A 202 18.80 32.41 19.05
C GLU A 202 17.36 32.94 18.94
N LEU A 203 16.51 32.32 18.10
CA LEU A 203 15.07 32.61 18.04
C LEU A 203 14.38 32.26 19.34
N LYS A 204 14.65 31.08 19.92
CA LYS A 204 14.11 30.70 21.23
C LYS A 204 14.45 31.77 22.26
N LYS A 205 15.69 32.26 22.29
CA LYS A 205 16.12 33.32 23.21
C LYS A 205 15.39 34.64 22.94
N LYS A 206 15.37 35.13 21.68
CA LYS A 206 14.69 36.38 21.30
C LYS A 206 13.19 36.34 21.61
N ILE A 207 12.52 35.24 21.27
CA ILE A 207 11.08 35.05 21.56
C ILE A 207 10.86 34.97 23.08
N SER A 208 11.71 34.25 23.82
CA SER A 208 11.60 34.18 25.28
C SER A 208 11.78 35.55 25.94
N GLU A 209 12.71 36.38 25.46
CA GLU A 209 12.90 37.75 25.95
C GLU A 209 11.66 38.62 25.73
N LEU A 210 11.00 38.49 24.57
CA LEU A 210 9.74 39.18 24.28
C LEU A 210 8.59 38.70 25.19
N LEU A 211 8.46 37.38 25.35
CA LEU A 211 7.41 36.77 26.16
C LEU A 211 7.59 36.99 27.67
N THR A 212 8.83 37.22 28.13
CA THR A 212 9.12 37.59 29.52
C THR A 212 8.58 38.98 29.87
N GLN A 213 8.55 39.91 28.90
CA GLN A 213 8.03 41.25 29.11
C GLN A 213 6.50 41.26 29.12
N LYS A 214 5.87 40.56 28.18
CA LYS A 214 4.41 40.39 28.11
C LYS A 214 4.03 39.18 27.24
N PRO A 215 2.88 38.53 27.52
CA PRO A 215 2.29 37.58 26.59
C PRO A 215 2.02 38.23 25.23
N LEU A 216 2.28 37.51 24.15
CA LEU A 216 2.13 37.97 22.78
C LEU A 216 1.42 36.92 21.93
N THR A 217 0.72 37.36 20.90
CA THR A 217 0.16 36.46 19.88
C THR A 217 1.26 36.01 18.90
N PRO A 218 1.09 34.87 18.21
CA PRO A 218 2.05 34.41 17.19
C PRO A 218 2.32 35.45 16.10
N VAL A 219 1.31 36.24 15.73
CA VAL A 219 1.42 37.31 14.73
C VAL A 219 2.30 38.45 15.24
N GLU A 220 2.10 38.90 16.49
CA GLU A 220 2.92 39.97 17.08
C GLU A 220 4.38 39.55 17.29
N ILE A 221 4.65 38.26 17.51
CA ILE A 221 6.02 37.73 17.59
C ILE A 221 6.65 37.73 16.19
N ALA A 222 5.92 37.27 15.18
CA ALA A 222 6.37 37.27 13.79
C ALA A 222 6.66 38.68 13.23
N ASP A 223 5.94 39.69 13.70
CA ASP A 223 6.14 41.09 13.26
C ASP A 223 7.32 41.79 13.98
N LYS A 224 7.80 41.24 15.10
CA LYS A 224 8.85 41.85 15.94
C LYS A 224 10.23 41.24 15.75
N ILE A 225 10.32 40.09 15.09
CA ILE A 225 11.56 39.36 14.88
C ILE A 225 11.83 39.33 13.38
N GLU A 226 13.01 39.81 12.98
CA GLU A 226 13.49 39.71 11.59
C GLU A 226 13.96 38.26 11.32
N ALA A 227 12.99 37.36 11.11
CA ALA A 227 13.22 35.97 10.70
C ALA A 227 12.06 35.47 9.83
N GLU A 228 12.26 34.33 9.15
CA GLU A 228 11.20 33.72 8.36
C GLU A 228 10.03 33.27 9.26
N LYS A 229 8.81 33.59 8.83
CA LYS A 229 7.59 33.29 9.61
C LYS A 229 7.44 31.80 9.91
N GLU A 230 7.89 30.96 8.99
CA GLU A 230 7.90 29.51 9.10
C GLU A 230 8.81 29.06 10.25
N SER A 231 10.04 29.58 10.32
CA SER A 231 11.00 29.30 11.41
C SER A 231 10.48 29.76 12.78
N ILE A 232 9.81 30.92 12.86
CA ILE A 232 9.18 31.41 14.09
C ILE A 232 8.04 30.47 14.53
N SER A 233 7.22 30.04 13.58
CA SER A 233 6.11 29.10 13.84
C SER A 233 6.61 27.74 14.33
N GLU A 234 7.69 27.23 13.75
CA GLU A 234 8.32 25.97 14.18
C GLU A 234 8.83 26.04 15.62
N VAL A 235 9.49 27.15 16.01
CA VAL A 235 9.98 27.36 17.37
C VAL A 235 8.83 27.44 18.37
N ILE A 236 7.78 28.20 18.05
CA ILE A 236 6.59 28.33 18.88
C ILE A 236 5.89 26.98 19.07
N GLN A 237 5.65 26.25 17.97
CA GLN A 237 4.96 24.97 18.01
C GLN A 237 5.74 23.96 18.86
N TYR A 238 7.05 23.88 18.66
CA TYR A 238 7.91 22.99 19.43
C TYR A 238 7.84 23.27 20.94
N LEU A 239 7.91 24.53 21.36
CA LEU A 239 7.93 24.88 22.78
C LEU A 239 6.55 24.76 23.46
N LEU A 240 5.46 24.83 22.69
CA LEU A 240 4.12 24.48 23.15
C LEU A 240 3.97 22.96 23.34
N GLU A 241 4.53 22.15 22.42
CA GLU A 241 4.50 20.69 22.49
C GLU A 241 5.35 20.14 23.66
N GLU A 242 6.52 20.72 23.91
CA GLU A 242 7.37 20.39 25.08
C GLU A 242 6.79 20.90 26.42
N GLY A 243 5.72 21.70 26.37
CA GLY A 243 5.06 22.27 27.55
C GLY A 243 5.85 23.41 28.23
N GLU A 244 7.00 23.80 27.67
CA GLU A 244 7.77 24.97 28.11
C GLU A 244 6.95 26.27 27.94
N TRP A 245 6.11 26.35 26.91
CA TRP A 245 5.17 27.45 26.68
C TRP A 245 3.72 26.96 26.74
N LYS A 246 2.79 27.88 26.99
CA LYS A 246 1.34 27.63 27.01
C LYS A 246 0.60 28.68 26.21
N MET A 247 -0.45 28.25 25.50
CA MET A 247 -1.36 29.16 24.81
C MET A 247 -2.62 29.37 25.65
N GLN A 248 -2.92 30.61 26.02
CA GLN A 248 -4.14 31.01 26.73
C GLN A 248 -4.74 32.24 26.05
N ASP A 249 -6.04 32.21 25.74
CA ASP A 249 -6.77 33.30 25.08
C ASP A 249 -6.10 33.82 23.79
N GLY A 250 -5.46 32.92 23.02
CA GLY A 250 -4.74 33.24 21.78
C GLY A 250 -3.36 33.88 21.98
N MET A 251 -2.90 34.03 23.22
CA MET A 251 -1.58 34.55 23.58
C MET A 251 -0.66 33.43 24.07
N ILE A 252 0.62 33.56 23.81
CA ILE A 252 1.66 32.63 24.25
C ILE A 252 2.24 33.12 25.58
N HIS A 253 2.41 32.19 26.51
CA HIS A 253 2.98 32.40 27.83
C HIS A 253 4.15 31.44 28.04
N ILE A 254 5.19 31.87 28.76
CA ILE A 254 6.21 30.95 29.26
C ILE A 254 5.62 30.21 30.46
N SER A 255 5.60 28.88 30.41
CA SER A 255 5.26 28.04 31.56
C SER A 255 6.32 28.24 32.62
N LYS A 256 5.94 28.79 33.77
CA LYS A 256 6.72 28.61 35.01
C LYS A 256 6.52 27.22 35.58
#